data_AF-A0A934A0M8-F1
#
_entry.id   AF-A0A934A0M8-F1
#
_cell.length_a   1.000
_cell.length_b   1.000
_cell.length_c   1.000
_cell.angle_alpha   90.00
_cell.angle_beta   90.00
_cell.angle_gamma   90.00
#
_symmetry.space_group_name_H-M   'P 1'
#
loop_
_entity.id
_entity.type
_entity.pdbx_description
1 polymer ?
#
loop_
_entity_poly.entity_id
_entity_poly.type
_entity_poly.pdbx_seq_one_letter_code
_entity_poly.pdbx_strand_id
1 'polypeptide(L)'
;EELVKPTGLPATIMTYGVPATRFAEELGRKMVLNIVMVGFFTSITRLIGEDAMRKAVADSVPPNTIDLNVRAFDKGLEFGKKLRAERM
;
A
#
# COMPACT_ATOMS: atom_id res chain seq x y z
N GLU A 1 9.14 9.17 12.28
CA GLU A 1 10.59 8.92 12.07
C GLU A 1 10.90 7.59 11.38
N GLU A 2 9.93 6.96 10.69
CA GLU A 2 10.04 5.55 10.25
C GLU A 2 10.25 5.34 8.74
N LEU A 3 10.11 6.40 7.94
CA LEU A 3 10.19 6.32 6.48
C LEU A 3 11.60 6.65 5.97
N VAL A 4 12.08 5.85 5.03
CA VAL A 4 13.29 6.17 4.26
C VAL A 4 13.05 7.46 3.49
N LYS A 5 13.94 8.44 3.66
CA LYS A 5 13.94 9.68 2.88
C LYS A 5 14.91 9.52 1.71
N PRO A 6 14.42 9.42 0.46
CA PRO A 6 15.30 9.35 -0.70
C PRO A 6 16.14 10.63 -0.79
N THR A 7 17.44 10.48 -1.01
CA THR A 7 18.37 11.61 -1.21
C THR A 7 18.85 11.64 -2.67
N GLY A 8 19.27 12.82 -3.14
CA GLY A 8 19.82 12.97 -4.51
C GLY A 8 18.80 12.88 -5.65
N LEU A 9 17.51 13.00 -5.37
CA LEU A 9 16.48 13.02 -6.41
C LEU A 9 16.37 14.40 -7.07
N PRO A 10 16.15 14.48 -8.40
CA PRO A 10 15.81 15.74 -9.06
C PRO A 10 14.55 16.38 -8.46
N ALA A 11 14.48 17.71 -8.46
CA ALA A 11 13.33 18.46 -7.95
C ALA A 11 12.02 18.17 -8.72
N THR A 12 12.13 17.58 -9.91
CA THR A 12 10.99 17.16 -10.75
C THR A 12 10.37 15.82 -10.32
N ILE A 13 11.00 15.08 -9.40
CA ILE A 13 10.48 13.80 -8.93
C ILE A 13 9.64 13.99 -7.68
N MET A 14 8.40 13.50 -7.75
CA MET A 14 7.50 13.45 -6.61
C MET A 14 7.63 12.11 -5.88
N THR A 15 7.75 12.16 -4.56
CA THR A 15 7.88 10.95 -3.73
C THR A 15 6.72 10.83 -2.75
N TYR A 16 6.29 9.59 -2.54
CA TYR A 16 5.30 9.19 -1.56
C TYR A 16 5.88 8.00 -0.77
N GLY A 17 5.71 8.01 0.55
CA GLY A 17 6.23 6.96 1.42
C GLY A 17 5.12 6.32 2.25
N VAL A 18 5.25 5.03 2.54
CA VAL A 18 4.31 4.24 3.35
C VAL A 18 5.07 3.40 4.38
N PRO A 19 4.64 3.36 5.65
CA PRO A 19 5.29 2.54 6.68
C PRO A 19 4.82 1.08 6.58
N ALA A 20 5.09 0.44 5.44
CA ALA A 20 4.52 -0.87 5.09
C ALA A 20 4.90 -1.98 6.08
N THR A 21 6.14 -1.96 6.60
CA THR A 21 6.61 -2.92 7.62
C THR A 21 5.75 -2.85 8.88
N ARG A 22 5.53 -1.64 9.42
CA ARG A 22 4.72 -1.44 10.63
C ARG A 22 3.27 -1.88 10.42
N PHE A 23 2.69 -1.56 9.26
CA PHE A 23 1.33 -2.01 8.92
C PHE A 23 1.21 -3.52 8.82
N ALA A 24 2.22 -4.21 8.26
CA ALA A 24 2.22 -5.67 8.22
C ALA A 24 2.38 -6.29 9.62
N GLU A 25 3.18 -5.67 10.50
CA GLU A 25 3.34 -6.10 11.90
C GLU A 25 2.04 -5.92 12.70
N GLU A 26 1.33 -4.79 12.55
CA GLU A 26 0.00 -4.55 13.15
C GLU A 26 -1.04 -5.59 12.74
N LEU A 27 -0.93 -6.13 11.52
CA LEU A 27 -1.82 -7.18 10.99
C LEU A 27 -1.40 -8.60 11.43
N GLY A 28 -0.36 -8.72 12.26
CA GLY A 28 0.05 -9.98 12.88
C GLY A 28 0.86 -10.92 11.98
N ARG A 29 1.23 -10.51 10.75
CA ARG A 29 2.12 -11.28 9.87
C ARG A 29 3.00 -10.38 9.00
N LYS A 30 4.33 -10.46 9.17
CA LYS A 30 5.30 -9.79 8.28
C LYS A 30 5.14 -10.12 6.79
N MET A 31 4.53 -11.27 6.46
CA MET A 31 4.38 -11.74 5.07
C MET A 31 3.47 -10.88 4.18
N VAL A 32 2.65 -9.96 4.71
CA VAL A 32 1.72 -9.15 3.89
C VAL A 32 2.21 -7.74 3.56
N LEU A 33 3.49 -7.44 3.83
CA LEU A 33 4.10 -6.13 3.53
C LEU A 33 3.94 -5.74 2.06
N ASN A 34 4.19 -6.67 1.13
CA ASN A 34 4.02 -6.44 -0.30
C ASN A 34 2.58 -6.05 -0.65
N ILE A 35 1.59 -6.65 -0.02
CA ILE A 35 0.17 -6.34 -0.30
C ILE A 35 -0.22 -4.96 0.23
N VAL A 36 0.32 -4.53 1.37
CA VAL A 36 0.21 -3.13 1.83
C VAL A 36 0.77 -2.18 0.77
N MET A 37 1.92 -2.50 0.17
CA MET A 37 2.50 -1.68 -0.89
C MET A 37 1.63 -1.64 -2.15
N VAL A 38 0.99 -2.75 -2.54
CA VAL A 38 0.06 -2.79 -3.69
C VAL A 38 -1.14 -1.87 -3.47
N GLY A 39 -1.73 -1.90 -2.27
CA GLY A 39 -2.82 -0.98 -1.91
C GLY A 39 -2.39 0.48 -1.98
N PHE A 40 -1.24 0.79 -1.39
CA PHE A 40 -0.66 2.13 -1.45
C PHE A 40 -0.42 2.59 -2.89
N PHE A 41 0.26 1.78 -3.70
CA PHE A 41 0.53 2.07 -5.11
C PHE A 41 -0.75 2.35 -5.90
N THR A 42 -1.80 1.55 -5.67
CA THR A 42 -3.11 1.70 -6.33
C THR A 42 -3.72 3.07 -6.03
N SER A 43 -3.68 3.48 -4.76
CA SER A 43 -4.20 4.80 -4.37
C SER A 43 -3.37 5.95 -4.95
N ILE A 44 -2.03 5.87 -4.95
CA ILE A 44 -1.19 6.98 -5.41
C ILE A 44 -1.31 7.15 -6.92
N THR A 45 -1.24 6.06 -7.68
CA THR A 45 -1.17 6.11 -9.14
C THR A 45 -2.52 6.21 -9.83
N ARG A 46 -3.59 5.67 -9.23
CA ARG A 46 -4.94 5.56 -9.83
C ARG A 46 -4.96 4.89 -11.22
N LEU A 47 -3.94 4.10 -11.55
CA LEU A 47 -3.84 3.41 -12.84
C LEU A 47 -4.86 2.28 -12.98
N ILE A 48 -5.27 1.70 -11.85
CA ILE A 48 -6.17 0.54 -11.78
C ILE A 48 -7.27 0.86 -10.76
N GLY A 49 -8.51 0.48 -11.08
CA GLY A 49 -9.64 0.64 -10.17
C GLY A 49 -9.45 -0.14 -8.87
N GLU A 50 -9.85 0.45 -7.76
CA GLU A 50 -9.60 -0.10 -6.41
C GLU A 50 -10.25 -1.48 -6.23
N ASP A 51 -11.49 -1.65 -6.70
CA ASP A 51 -12.21 -2.93 -6.63
C ASP A 51 -11.57 -3.98 -7.54
N ALA A 52 -11.09 -3.57 -8.72
CA ALA A 52 -10.40 -4.47 -9.65
C ALA A 52 -9.09 -4.98 -9.04
N MET A 53 -8.30 -4.10 -8.42
CA MET A 53 -7.06 -4.50 -7.75
C MET A 53 -7.33 -5.33 -6.49
N ARG A 54 -8.34 -4.96 -5.69
CA ARG A 54 -8.77 -5.75 -4.52
C ARG A 54 -9.13 -7.18 -4.93
N LYS A 55 -9.90 -7.34 -6.01
CA LYS A 55 -10.24 -8.64 -6.56
C LYS A 55 -8.99 -9.39 -7.03
N ALA A 56 -8.09 -8.74 -7.77
CA ALA A 56 -6.84 -9.37 -8.21
C ALA A 56 -5.96 -9.83 -7.03
N VAL A 57 -5.90 -9.08 -5.93
CA VAL A 57 -5.24 -9.51 -4.69
C VAL A 57 -5.92 -10.77 -4.12
N ALA A 58 -7.24 -10.79 -4.01
CA ALA A 58 -7.97 -11.96 -3.51
C ALA A 58 -7.75 -13.21 -4.38
N ASP A 59 -7.73 -13.04 -5.70
CA ASP A 59 -7.56 -14.13 -6.68
C ASP A 59 -6.11 -14.66 -6.74
N SER A 60 -5.12 -13.90 -6.26
CA SER A 60 -3.69 -14.23 -6.40
C SER A 60 -3.02 -14.82 -5.15
N VAL A 61 -3.74 -14.88 -4.03
CA VAL A 61 -3.20 -15.36 -2.74
C VAL A 61 -3.82 -16.70 -2.33
N PRO A 62 -3.14 -17.49 -1.46
CA PRO A 62 -3.71 -18.72 -0.94
C PRO A 62 -5.08 -18.49 -0.27
N PRO A 63 -6.08 -19.39 -0.47
CA PRO A 63 -7.44 -19.20 0.04
C PRO A 63 -7.53 -18.91 1.55
N ASN A 64 -6.68 -19.55 2.35
CA ASN A 64 -6.63 -19.37 3.81
C ASN A 64 -6.01 -18.04 4.26
N THR A 65 -5.56 -17.19 3.33
CA THR A 65 -4.96 -15.88 3.61
C THR A 65 -5.67 -14.73 2.90
N ILE A 66 -6.78 -14.97 2.19
CA ILE A 66 -7.51 -13.93 1.45
C ILE A 66 -7.89 -12.76 2.36
N ASP A 67 -8.54 -13.01 3.50
CA ASP A 67 -8.95 -11.95 4.44
C ASP A 67 -7.78 -11.07 4.88
N LEU A 68 -6.67 -11.70 5.28
CA LEU A 68 -5.49 -10.99 5.75
C LEU A 68 -4.88 -10.12 4.64
N ASN A 69 -4.77 -10.64 3.41
CA ASN A 69 -4.20 -9.89 2.30
C ASN A 69 -5.14 -8.77 1.85
N VAL A 70 -6.46 -8.98 1.82
CA VAL A 70 -7.43 -7.92 1.50
C VAL A 70 -7.35 -6.79 2.53
N ARG A 71 -7.26 -7.11 3.83
CA ARG A 71 -7.06 -6.11 4.89
C ARG A 71 -5.73 -5.38 4.78
N ALA A 72 -4.67 -6.07 4.37
CA ALA A 72 -3.36 -5.46 4.12
C ALA A 72 -3.43 -4.47 2.94
N PHE A 73 -4.11 -4.86 1.86
CA PHE A 73 -4.35 -4.01 0.71
C PHE A 73 -5.12 -2.76 1.12
N ASP A 74 -6.20 -2.92 1.88
CA ASP A 74 -7.02 -1.80 2.37
C ASP A 74 -6.23 -0.82 3.21
N LYS A 75 -5.42 -1.32 4.14
CA LYS A 75 -4.58 -0.48 4.99
C LYS A 75 -3.65 0.40 4.15
N GLY A 76 -3.04 -0.17 3.10
CA GLY A 76 -2.19 0.58 2.17
C GLY A 76 -2.98 1.59 1.34
N LEU A 77 -4.12 1.18 0.80
CA LEU A 77 -5.00 1.99 -0.04
C LEU A 77 -5.53 3.22 0.71
N GLU A 78 -6.06 3.01 1.92
CA GLU A 78 -6.57 4.08 2.78
C GLU A 78 -5.48 5.07 3.16
N PHE A 79 -4.29 4.58 3.51
CA PHE A 79 -3.17 5.44 3.86
C PHE A 79 -2.76 6.33 2.68
N GLY A 80 -2.60 5.77 1.49
CA GLY A 80 -2.22 6.56 0.33
C GLY A 80 -3.33 7.50 -0.16
N LYS A 81 -4.62 7.17 0.03
CA LYS A 81 -5.74 8.11 -0.19
C LYS A 81 -5.62 9.34 0.69
N LYS A 82 -5.35 9.17 1.99
CA LYS A 82 -5.16 10.27 2.95
C LYS A 82 -3.96 11.12 2.57
N LEU A 83 -2.81 10.49 2.33
CA LEU A 83 -1.56 11.16 1.95
C LEU A 83 -1.70 12.00 0.66
N ARG A 84 -2.45 11.50 -0.32
CA ARG A 84 -2.72 12.22 -1.57
C ARG A 84 -3.67 13.41 -1.35
N ALA A 85 -4.67 13.26 -0.49
CA ALA A 85 -5.62 14.34 -0.17
C ALA A 85 -4.95 15.50 0.59
N GLU A 86 -3.98 15.22 1.45
CA GLU A 86 -3.20 16.24 2.19
C GLU A 86 -2.20 17.02 1.33
N ARG A 87 -1.92 16.54 0.11
CA ARG A 87 -0.99 17.18 -0.86
C ARG A 87 -1.69 17.87 -2.02
N MET A 88 -3.02 17.82 -2.08
CA MET A 88 -3.86 18.60 -3.00
C MET A 88 -4.29 19.89 -2.32
#